data_AF-A0AAD5IIP7-F1
#
_entry.id   AF-A0AAD5IIP7-F1
#
_cell.length_a   1.000
_cell.length_b   1.000
_cell.length_c   1.000
_cell.angle_alpha   90.00
_cell.angle_beta   90.00
_cell.angle_gamma   90.00
#
_symmetry.space_group_name_H-M   'P 1'
#
loop_
_entity.id
_entity.type
_entity.pdbx_description
1 polymer ?
#
loop_
_entity_poly.entity_id
_entity_poly.type
_entity_poly.pdbx_seq_one_letter_code
_entity_poly.pdbx_strand_id
1 'polypeptide(L)'
;MRKGAKRKASQKREEAKANAKAVAEDNNHKEAEEETEVEVEVDETKTTTNNAPRAKRVKASKPEAETEYFEDQRNLEDLWKAVFPVGTEWDQLDSVYQYNWNFSNLEDAFEEGGKLYGKKVYLWGCTEPQMVTHNDVHKVICIPIVVAVVSPIPPSDKIGINSVQREAEEIVPMKQMKMDWVPYIPLENRGRQVERLKSQIYILSCTQRRSALRHLKLDRLKKYEYCLPYFYQPLQEDELEQNTVVDIIFPAEPPIVCEYDWELDELEEYTDELIKQEQLSEDQKDEFKEFVKERVREGKKANREAREARKKAIEDMSEEAKAAFENMRFYKFYPVQKSDTPLIGSKSLFLNRYYGKAHEYL
;
A
#
# COMPACT_ATOMS: atom_id res chain seq x y z
N MET A 1 -12.15 46.49 56.50
CA MET A 1 -12.27 45.86 55.16
C MET A 1 -13.29 44.72 55.25
N ARG A 2 -14.08 44.55 54.18
CA ARG A 2 -15.43 43.94 54.09
C ARG A 2 -15.49 42.43 54.44
N LYS A 3 -16.43 41.98 55.29
CA LYS A 3 -17.69 41.21 54.99
C LYS A 3 -17.49 40.07 53.97
N GLY A 4 -17.94 38.82 54.12
CA GLY A 4 -18.91 38.14 54.97
C GLY A 4 -19.28 36.79 54.31
N ALA A 5 -19.88 35.88 55.08
CA ALA A 5 -20.12 34.45 54.80
C ALA A 5 -21.21 34.08 53.76
N LYS A 6 -21.23 32.79 53.34
CA LYS A 6 -22.36 31.81 53.15
C LYS A 6 -22.16 30.95 51.87
N ARG A 7 -22.17 29.60 51.90
CA ARG A 7 -23.20 28.56 52.19
C ARG A 7 -24.24 28.31 51.07
N LYS A 8 -24.39 27.01 50.73
CA LYS A 8 -25.52 26.25 50.14
C LYS A 8 -25.83 26.50 48.65
N ALA A 9 -25.90 25.51 47.74
CA ALA A 9 -26.63 24.21 47.70
C ALA A 9 -28.16 24.34 47.66
N SER A 10 -28.78 24.02 46.51
CA SER A 10 -29.93 23.09 46.32
C SER A 10 -30.50 23.27 44.90
N GLN A 11 -30.55 22.23 44.05
CA GLN A 11 -31.70 21.31 43.82
C GLN A 11 -32.82 21.98 43.00
N LYS A 12 -33.56 21.35 42.07
CA LYS A 12 -34.01 19.97 41.79
C LYS A 12 -34.53 20.05 40.32
N ARG A 13 -34.32 19.06 39.43
CA ARG A 13 -34.93 17.73 39.34
C ARG A 13 -36.38 17.75 38.83
N GLU A 14 -36.57 17.13 37.68
CA GLU A 14 -37.71 16.28 37.24
C GLU A 14 -37.32 15.83 35.81
N GLU A 15 -37.28 14.57 35.38
CA GLU A 15 -37.88 13.26 35.75
C GLU A 15 -36.99 12.16 35.11
N ALA A 16 -37.04 10.85 35.36
CA ALA A 16 -37.47 9.98 36.43
C ALA A 16 -36.96 8.57 36.02
N LYS A 17 -36.50 7.78 37.00
CA LYS A 17 -36.21 6.34 36.87
C LYS A 17 -37.50 5.54 37.03
N ALA A 18 -37.69 4.47 36.25
CA ALA A 18 -38.28 3.17 36.64
C ALA A 18 -38.31 2.28 35.38
N ASN A 19 -37.51 1.22 35.19
CA ASN A 19 -37.33 -0.06 35.89
C ASN A 19 -38.40 -1.13 35.55
N ALA A 20 -37.91 -2.26 34.99
CA ALA A 20 -38.53 -3.59 34.80
C ALA A 20 -39.76 -3.65 33.84
N LYS A 21 -40.03 -4.70 33.06
CA LYS A 21 -39.79 -6.15 33.21
C LYS A 21 -40.22 -6.87 31.91
N ALA A 22 -39.56 -7.99 31.60
CA ALA A 22 -40.01 -9.15 30.79
C ALA A 22 -40.25 -8.90 29.28
N VAL A 23 -39.93 -9.79 28.34
CA VAL A 23 -40.08 -11.27 28.30
C VAL A 23 -38.96 -11.89 27.45
N ALA A 24 -38.47 -13.04 27.92
CA ALA A 24 -37.63 -14.00 27.20
C ALA A 24 -38.52 -15.05 26.51
N GLU A 25 -38.06 -15.60 25.39
CA GLU A 25 -38.31 -16.98 24.89
C GLU A 25 -37.35 -17.19 23.70
N ASP A 26 -36.28 -17.98 23.88
CA ASP A 26 -36.13 -19.41 23.49
C ASP A 26 -35.93 -19.57 21.96
N ASN A 27 -34.80 -20.10 21.45
CA ASN A 27 -34.38 -21.48 21.66
C ASN A 27 -32.87 -21.70 21.54
N ASN A 28 -32.42 -22.58 22.43
CA ASN A 28 -31.14 -23.24 22.56
C ASN A 28 -31.09 -24.48 21.64
N HIS A 29 -29.92 -24.85 21.10
CA HIS A 29 -29.55 -26.27 20.95
C HIS A 29 -28.03 -26.42 21.14
N LYS A 30 -27.71 -27.20 22.17
CA LYS A 30 -26.39 -27.71 22.54
C LYS A 30 -26.10 -28.97 21.74
N GLU A 31 -24.83 -29.27 21.55
CA GLU A 31 -24.29 -30.62 21.77
C GLU A 31 -22.85 -30.50 22.28
N ALA A 32 -22.58 -31.24 23.34
CA ALA A 32 -21.31 -31.41 24.05
C ALA A 32 -21.12 -32.92 24.31
N GLU A 33 -19.96 -33.27 24.85
CA GLU A 33 -19.50 -34.59 25.39
C GLU A 33 -18.38 -35.21 24.52
N GLU A 34 -17.28 -35.72 25.06
CA GLU A 34 -16.80 -35.86 26.44
C GLU A 34 -15.30 -36.21 26.38
N GLU A 35 -14.49 -35.64 27.27
CA GLU A 35 -13.15 -36.12 27.61
C GLU A 35 -13.28 -37.00 28.85
N THR A 36 -12.72 -38.22 28.83
CA THR A 36 -12.56 -39.06 30.01
C THR A 36 -11.08 -39.38 30.23
N GLU A 37 -10.52 -38.79 31.29
CA GLU A 37 -9.33 -39.28 31.99
C GLU A 37 -9.74 -40.35 33.02
N VAL A 38 -8.90 -41.38 33.17
CA VAL A 38 -8.93 -42.31 34.31
C VAL A 38 -7.48 -42.59 34.73
N GLU A 39 -7.13 -42.10 35.93
CA GLU A 39 -6.00 -42.55 36.79
C GLU A 39 -6.23 -44.03 37.19
N VAL A 40 -5.31 -44.91 37.59
CA VAL A 40 -4.33 -45.00 38.70
C VAL A 40 -3.64 -46.37 38.41
N GLU A 41 -2.39 -46.74 38.73
CA GLU A 41 -1.86 -47.04 40.07
C GLU A 41 -0.49 -47.75 39.95
N VAL A 42 0.33 -47.53 40.97
CA VAL A 42 1.70 -48.00 41.18
C VAL A 42 1.68 -49.38 41.83
N ASP A 43 2.55 -50.30 41.43
CA ASP A 43 3.09 -51.29 42.38
C ASP A 43 4.54 -51.68 42.08
N GLU A 44 5.32 -51.76 43.15
CA GLU A 44 6.75 -52.05 43.20
C GLU A 44 7.00 -53.57 43.19
N THR A 45 8.05 -54.06 42.53
CA THR A 45 8.84 -55.19 43.05
C THR A 45 10.25 -55.21 42.47
N LYS A 46 11.26 -55.14 43.35
CA LYS A 46 12.67 -55.43 43.06
C LYS A 46 12.90 -56.93 42.98
N THR A 47 13.64 -57.39 41.97
CA THR A 47 14.58 -58.52 42.14
C THR A 47 15.72 -58.48 41.12
N THR A 48 16.92 -58.60 41.65
CA THR A 48 18.24 -58.73 41.01
C THR A 48 18.42 -60.08 40.30
N THR A 49 19.12 -60.13 39.15
CA THR A 49 20.40 -60.86 38.93
C THR A 49 20.68 -61.23 37.46
N ASN A 50 21.96 -61.00 37.09
CA ASN A 50 22.84 -61.81 36.23
C ASN A 50 22.79 -61.79 34.69
N ASN A 51 24.01 -61.63 34.17
CA ASN A 51 24.49 -61.61 32.79
C ASN A 51 24.30 -62.95 32.05
N ALA A 52 23.98 -62.87 30.75
CA ALA A 52 24.51 -63.78 29.71
C ALA A 52 24.36 -63.15 28.30
N PRO A 53 25.33 -63.30 27.39
CA PRO A 53 25.37 -62.61 26.10
C PRO A 53 24.57 -63.37 25.04
N ARG A 54 23.69 -62.69 24.28
CA ARG A 54 22.96 -63.30 23.17
C ARG A 54 23.39 -62.72 21.82
N ALA A 55 23.64 -63.66 20.91
CA ALA A 55 24.28 -63.55 19.60
C ALA A 55 23.78 -62.43 18.68
N LYS A 56 24.71 -61.95 17.82
CA LYS A 56 24.47 -61.06 16.67
C LYS A 56 23.29 -61.57 15.83
N ARG A 57 22.21 -60.78 15.77
CA ARG A 57 21.13 -60.94 14.79
C ARG A 57 21.46 -60.03 13.60
N VAL A 58 21.65 -60.64 12.42
CA VAL A 58 21.83 -59.94 11.15
C VAL A 58 20.58 -59.09 10.90
N LYS A 59 20.77 -57.78 10.74
CA LYS A 59 19.70 -56.82 10.48
C LYS A 59 19.33 -56.96 9.00
N ALA A 60 18.10 -57.39 8.72
CA ALA A 60 17.55 -57.31 7.37
C ALA A 60 17.48 -55.83 6.96
N SER A 61 17.96 -55.52 5.75
CA SER A 61 17.93 -54.18 5.16
C SER A 61 16.49 -53.69 5.07
N LYS A 62 16.21 -52.52 5.68
CA LYS A 62 15.00 -51.75 5.41
C LYS A 62 15.06 -51.29 3.95
N PRO A 63 13.97 -51.34 3.17
CA PRO A 63 13.93 -50.68 1.88
C PRO A 63 14.22 -49.18 2.09
N GLU A 64 15.12 -48.63 1.27
CA GLU A 64 15.40 -47.20 1.23
C GLU A 64 14.08 -46.48 0.98
N ALA A 65 13.66 -45.64 1.93
CA ALA A 65 12.59 -44.70 1.68
C ALA A 65 13.12 -43.76 0.59
N GLU A 66 12.39 -43.64 -0.52
CA GLU A 66 12.61 -42.59 -1.50
C GLU A 66 12.66 -41.28 -0.74
N THR A 67 13.83 -40.65 -0.70
CA THR A 67 13.97 -39.31 -0.13
C THR A 67 13.08 -38.39 -0.95
N GLU A 68 11.99 -37.91 -0.37
CA GLU A 68 11.24 -36.78 -0.91
C GLU A 68 12.25 -35.66 -1.14
N TYR A 69 12.57 -35.41 -2.41
CA TYR A 69 13.39 -34.30 -2.81
C TYR A 69 12.53 -33.05 -2.68
N PHE A 70 12.66 -32.35 -1.56
CA PHE A 70 12.15 -31.00 -1.46
C PHE A 70 13.05 -30.13 -2.34
N GLU A 71 12.47 -29.45 -3.33
CA GLU A 71 13.22 -28.46 -4.11
C GLU A 71 13.82 -27.43 -3.15
N ASP A 72 15.13 -27.21 -3.26
CA ASP A 72 15.82 -26.19 -2.48
C ASP A 72 15.19 -24.82 -2.76
N GLN A 73 14.85 -24.10 -1.70
CA GLN A 73 14.24 -22.77 -1.80
C GLN A 73 15.17 -21.83 -2.57
N ARG A 74 14.69 -21.23 -3.66
CA ARG A 74 15.54 -20.36 -4.52
C ARG A 74 15.88 -19.08 -3.77
N ASN A 75 17.12 -18.59 -3.90
CA ASN A 75 17.67 -17.51 -3.06
C ASN A 75 16.81 -16.22 -3.01
N LEU A 76 16.11 -15.91 -4.10
CA LEU A 76 15.25 -14.74 -4.27
C LEU A 76 13.75 -15.08 -4.35
N GLU A 77 13.35 -16.32 -4.04
CA GLU A 77 11.98 -16.81 -4.20
C GLU A 77 10.94 -15.98 -3.43
N ASP A 78 11.33 -15.48 -2.25
CA ASP A 78 10.46 -14.68 -1.40
C ASP A 78 10.54 -13.17 -1.67
N LEU A 79 11.33 -12.74 -2.66
CA LEU A 79 11.57 -11.33 -2.95
C LEU A 79 10.25 -10.60 -3.21
N TRP A 80 9.38 -11.16 -4.07
CA TRP A 80 8.08 -10.56 -4.37
C TRP A 80 7.16 -10.48 -3.14
N LYS A 81 7.26 -11.44 -2.22
CA LYS A 81 6.49 -11.47 -0.97
C LYS A 81 7.01 -10.44 0.04
N ALA A 82 8.32 -10.15 -0.01
CA ALA A 82 8.97 -9.18 0.86
C ALA A 82 8.60 -7.73 0.49
N VAL A 83 8.27 -7.47 -0.78
CA VAL A 83 7.86 -6.13 -1.23
C VAL A 83 6.44 -5.81 -0.75
N PHE A 84 6.26 -4.65 -0.12
CA PHE A 84 4.93 -4.24 0.35
C PHE A 84 4.03 -3.85 -0.84
N PRO A 85 2.81 -4.40 -0.98
CA PRO A 85 1.87 -4.05 -2.03
C PRO A 85 1.17 -2.72 -1.68
N VAL A 86 1.76 -1.64 -2.14
CA VAL A 86 1.33 -0.27 -1.85
C VAL A 86 -0.02 0.00 -2.53
N GLY A 87 -0.96 0.58 -1.77
CA GLY A 87 -2.28 0.95 -2.29
C GLY A 87 -3.24 -0.23 -2.49
N THR A 88 -2.88 -1.43 -2.01
CA THR A 88 -3.81 -2.57 -2.01
C THR A 88 -4.75 -2.51 -0.81
N GLU A 89 -6.04 -2.75 -1.06
CA GLU A 89 -7.05 -2.78 -0.01
C GLU A 89 -6.77 -3.89 1.03
N TRP A 90 -6.97 -3.59 2.31
CA TRP A 90 -6.53 -4.46 3.39
C TRP A 90 -7.28 -5.80 3.45
N ASP A 91 -8.57 -5.79 3.12
CA ASP A 91 -9.40 -6.98 3.01
C ASP A 91 -9.02 -7.84 1.79
N GLN A 92 -8.46 -7.23 0.75
CA GLN A 92 -7.96 -7.93 -0.42
C GLN A 92 -6.52 -8.46 -0.24
N LEU A 93 -5.75 -7.92 0.70
CA LEU A 93 -4.34 -8.23 0.88
C LEU A 93 -4.07 -9.72 1.10
N ASP A 94 -4.92 -10.41 1.87
CA ASP A 94 -4.79 -11.86 2.08
C ASP A 94 -5.13 -12.65 0.81
N SER A 95 -6.01 -12.12 -0.05
CA SER A 95 -6.39 -12.78 -1.30
C SER A 95 -5.26 -12.83 -2.33
N VAL A 96 -4.37 -11.83 -2.30
CA VAL A 96 -3.16 -11.78 -3.14
C VAL A 96 -2.27 -13.01 -2.92
N TYR A 97 -2.17 -13.50 -1.67
CA TYR A 97 -1.31 -14.62 -1.29
C TYR A 97 -2.02 -15.98 -1.34
N GLN A 98 -3.28 -16.05 -1.79
CA GLN A 98 -4.01 -17.32 -1.94
C GLN A 98 -3.45 -18.22 -3.05
N TYR A 99 -2.82 -17.61 -4.05
CA TYR A 99 -2.23 -18.31 -5.19
C TYR A 99 -0.71 -18.37 -5.09
N ASN A 100 -0.13 -19.46 -5.59
CA ASN A 100 1.32 -19.62 -5.65
C ASN A 100 1.91 -18.93 -6.88
N TRP A 101 1.86 -17.60 -6.89
CA TRP A 101 2.37 -16.79 -7.98
C TRP A 101 3.84 -17.06 -8.27
N ASN A 102 4.17 -17.27 -9.54
CA ASN A 102 5.53 -17.53 -9.96
C ASN A 102 6.22 -16.24 -10.39
N PHE A 103 7.26 -15.84 -9.68
CA PHE A 103 8.11 -14.69 -10.02
C PHE A 103 9.52 -15.11 -10.45
N SER A 104 9.67 -16.30 -11.05
CA SER A 104 10.96 -16.75 -11.59
C SER A 104 11.58 -15.73 -12.56
N ASN A 105 10.77 -15.05 -13.38
CA ASN A 105 11.23 -13.96 -14.25
C ASN A 105 11.88 -12.78 -13.50
N LEU A 106 11.44 -12.47 -12.28
CA LEU A 106 12.05 -11.46 -11.42
C LEU A 106 13.42 -11.94 -10.90
N GLU A 107 13.51 -13.21 -10.54
CA GLU A 107 14.75 -13.83 -10.05
C GLU A 107 15.78 -13.91 -11.18
N ASP A 108 15.38 -14.43 -12.34
CA ASP A 108 16.18 -14.51 -13.58
C ASP A 108 16.72 -13.14 -13.99
N ALA A 109 15.94 -12.07 -13.75
CA ALA A 109 16.39 -10.71 -14.06
C ALA A 109 17.59 -10.27 -13.20
N PHE A 110 17.78 -10.83 -12.00
CA PHE A 110 18.92 -10.59 -11.12
C PHE A 110 20.06 -11.60 -11.29
N GLU A 111 19.90 -12.63 -12.12
CA GLU A 111 20.97 -13.59 -12.44
C GLU A 111 21.89 -13.09 -13.56
N GLU A 112 23.03 -13.75 -13.78
CA GLU A 112 24.01 -13.35 -14.79
C GLU A 112 23.38 -13.28 -16.20
N GLY A 113 23.51 -12.13 -16.86
CA GLY A 113 22.86 -11.84 -18.15
C GLY A 113 21.44 -11.28 -18.04
N GLY A 114 20.85 -11.28 -16.83
CA GLY A 114 19.57 -10.66 -16.53
C GLY A 114 19.58 -9.13 -16.57
N LYS A 115 18.40 -8.52 -16.75
CA LYS A 115 18.27 -7.06 -16.94
C LYS A 115 18.66 -6.22 -15.72
N LEU A 116 18.56 -6.79 -14.54
CA LEU A 116 18.83 -6.18 -13.25
C LEU A 116 20.18 -6.63 -12.65
N TYR A 117 20.90 -7.54 -13.33
CA TYR A 117 22.16 -8.09 -12.86
C TYR A 117 23.20 -7.01 -12.55
N GLY A 118 23.77 -7.05 -11.34
CA GLY A 118 24.80 -6.13 -10.87
C GLY A 118 24.36 -4.67 -10.71
N LYS A 119 23.07 -4.37 -10.88
CA LYS A 119 22.52 -3.01 -10.79
C LYS A 119 21.95 -2.76 -9.40
N LYS A 120 21.99 -1.50 -8.98
CA LYS A 120 21.24 -1.06 -7.79
C LYS A 120 19.78 -0.85 -8.17
N VAL A 121 18.87 -1.53 -7.47
CA VAL A 121 17.46 -1.62 -7.79
C VAL A 121 16.60 -1.36 -6.56
N TYR A 122 15.55 -0.55 -6.74
CA TYR A 122 14.51 -0.29 -5.75
C TYR A 122 13.21 -0.93 -6.22
N LEU A 123 12.61 -1.78 -5.39
CA LEU A 123 11.44 -2.57 -5.69
C LEU A 123 10.25 -2.13 -4.84
N TRP A 124 9.09 -1.91 -5.47
CA TRP A 124 7.83 -1.72 -4.76
C TRP A 124 6.74 -2.61 -5.37
N GLY A 125 5.77 -3.00 -4.56
CA GLY A 125 4.71 -3.91 -4.96
C GLY A 125 3.42 -3.14 -5.16
N CYS A 126 2.56 -3.65 -6.02
CA CYS A 126 1.16 -3.24 -6.09
C CYS A 126 0.30 -4.41 -6.57
N THR A 127 -1.00 -4.17 -6.72
CA THR A 127 -1.94 -5.14 -7.25
C THR A 127 -2.73 -4.55 -8.39
N GLU A 128 -3.01 -5.38 -9.40
CA GLU A 128 -3.93 -5.04 -10.48
C GLU A 128 -5.15 -5.94 -10.42
N PRO A 129 -6.33 -5.39 -10.08
CA PRO A 129 -7.58 -6.13 -10.13
C PRO A 129 -7.90 -6.49 -11.58
N GLN A 130 -8.07 -7.78 -11.87
CA GLN A 130 -8.51 -8.27 -13.16
C GLN A 130 -9.74 -9.16 -12.99
N MET A 131 -10.70 -8.98 -13.90
CA MET A 131 -11.83 -9.89 -14.04
C MET A 131 -11.35 -11.17 -14.70
N VAL A 132 -11.31 -12.26 -13.94
CA VAL A 132 -10.96 -13.58 -14.46
C VAL A 132 -12.18 -14.50 -14.43
N THR A 133 -12.24 -15.40 -15.40
CA THR A 133 -13.21 -16.49 -15.41
C THR A 133 -12.53 -17.73 -14.85
N HIS A 134 -13.02 -18.22 -13.71
CA HIS A 134 -12.56 -19.49 -13.14
C HIS A 134 -13.78 -20.34 -12.79
N ASN A 135 -13.90 -21.51 -13.43
CA ASN A 135 -15.03 -22.44 -13.29
C ASN A 135 -16.40 -21.76 -13.58
N ASP A 136 -16.50 -21.05 -14.70
CA ASP A 136 -17.72 -20.34 -15.16
C ASP A 136 -18.27 -19.25 -14.23
N VAL A 137 -17.49 -18.86 -13.20
CA VAL A 137 -17.77 -17.71 -12.34
C VAL A 137 -16.77 -16.61 -12.63
N HIS A 138 -17.28 -15.40 -12.88
CA HIS A 138 -16.46 -14.20 -12.96
C HIS A 138 -16.05 -13.76 -11.56
N LYS A 139 -14.75 -13.67 -11.31
CA LYS A 139 -14.19 -13.15 -10.05
C LYS A 139 -13.19 -12.05 -10.35
N VAL A 140 -13.22 -11.01 -9.53
CA VAL A 140 -12.13 -10.02 -9.51
C VAL A 140 -10.99 -10.63 -8.70
N ILE A 141 -9.82 -10.75 -9.30
CA ILE A 141 -8.60 -11.20 -8.63
C ILE A 141 -7.54 -10.11 -8.72
N CYS A 142 -6.93 -9.81 -7.58
CA CYS A 142 -5.84 -8.87 -7.47
C CYS A 142 -4.52 -9.57 -7.81
N ILE A 143 -4.03 -9.35 -9.03
CA ILE A 143 -2.76 -9.91 -9.48
C ILE A 143 -1.62 -9.11 -8.85
N PRO A 144 -0.69 -9.74 -8.11
CA PRO A 144 0.46 -9.03 -7.57
C PRO A 144 1.39 -8.60 -8.69
N ILE A 145 1.93 -7.39 -8.57
CA ILE A 145 2.88 -6.80 -9.49
C ILE A 145 4.08 -6.33 -8.69
N VAL A 146 5.28 -6.55 -9.23
CA VAL A 146 6.51 -5.99 -8.69
C VAL A 146 7.06 -4.97 -9.69
N VAL A 147 7.33 -3.75 -9.22
CA VAL A 147 7.91 -2.69 -10.02
C VAL A 147 9.36 -2.51 -9.59
N ALA A 148 10.27 -2.51 -10.56
CA ALA A 148 11.70 -2.34 -10.35
C ALA A 148 12.20 -1.03 -10.94
N VAL A 149 12.87 -0.25 -10.11
CA VAL A 149 13.50 1.01 -10.47
C VAL A 149 15.02 0.84 -10.39
N VAL A 150 15.67 0.83 -11.55
CA VAL A 150 17.13 0.83 -11.65
C VAL A 150 17.63 2.24 -11.42
N SER A 151 18.36 2.46 -10.34
CA SER A 151 18.91 3.77 -9.99
C SER A 151 20.04 3.66 -8.96
N PRO A 152 21.08 4.50 -9.02
CA PRO A 152 22.07 4.61 -7.94
C PRO A 152 21.50 5.25 -6.66
N ILE A 153 20.43 6.06 -6.76
CA ILE A 153 19.77 6.78 -5.66
C ILE A 153 18.31 6.34 -5.49
N PRO A 154 17.71 6.43 -4.30
CA PRO A 154 16.29 6.11 -4.13
C PRO A 154 15.42 6.99 -5.02
N PRO A 155 14.35 6.46 -5.64
CA PRO A 155 13.55 7.22 -6.57
C PRO A 155 12.75 8.35 -5.90
N SER A 156 12.30 8.14 -4.65
CA SER A 156 11.65 9.17 -3.83
C SER A 156 11.60 8.73 -2.38
N ASP A 157 11.49 9.68 -1.45
CA ASP A 157 11.18 9.47 -0.03
C ASP A 157 9.75 9.90 0.33
N LYS A 158 8.91 10.16 -0.68
CA LYS A 158 7.52 10.62 -0.53
C LYS A 158 6.53 9.59 -1.05
N ILE A 159 5.29 9.75 -0.62
CA ILE A 159 4.15 8.95 -1.07
C ILE A 159 2.97 9.89 -1.34
N GLY A 160 2.30 9.66 -2.47
CA GLY A 160 1.11 10.40 -2.81
C GLY A 160 -0.12 9.68 -2.27
N ILE A 161 -1.08 10.41 -1.73
CA ILE A 161 -2.35 9.89 -1.23
C ILE A 161 -3.43 10.54 -2.08
N ASN A 162 -4.06 9.73 -2.94
CA ASN A 162 -5.12 10.19 -3.82
C ASN A 162 -6.38 9.35 -3.64
N SER A 163 -7.44 9.99 -3.14
CA SER A 163 -8.75 9.36 -2.98
C SER A 163 -9.75 10.09 -3.88
N VAL A 164 -10.58 9.34 -4.60
CA VAL A 164 -11.67 9.87 -5.44
C VAL A 164 -12.61 10.81 -4.68
N GLN A 165 -12.67 10.69 -3.35
CA GLN A 165 -13.55 11.48 -2.48
C GLN A 165 -12.85 12.68 -1.84
N ARG A 166 -11.56 12.91 -2.08
CA ARG A 166 -10.81 14.02 -1.48
C ARG A 166 -10.67 15.16 -2.48
N GLU A 167 -10.81 16.38 -1.95
CA GLU A 167 -10.70 17.65 -2.68
C GLU A 167 -9.29 17.92 -3.22
N ALA A 168 -8.24 17.36 -2.60
CA ALA A 168 -6.86 17.57 -3.03
C ALA A 168 -5.97 16.33 -2.85
N GLU A 169 -5.04 16.17 -3.78
CA GLU A 169 -3.94 15.21 -3.68
C GLU A 169 -2.98 15.60 -2.55
N GLU A 170 -2.59 14.63 -1.72
CA GLU A 170 -1.71 14.87 -0.57
C GLU A 170 -0.36 14.14 -0.78
N ILE A 171 0.73 14.88 -0.95
CA ILE A 171 2.09 14.30 -1.01
C ILE A 171 2.75 14.39 0.37
N VAL A 172 3.03 13.25 1.00
CA VAL A 172 3.64 13.18 2.35
C VAL A 172 4.94 12.38 2.36
N PRO A 173 5.86 12.64 3.31
CA PRO A 173 7.02 11.77 3.51
C PRO A 173 6.63 10.33 3.85
N MET A 174 7.27 9.33 3.24
CA MET A 174 7.01 7.89 3.46
C MET A 174 7.05 7.49 4.94
N LYS A 175 7.94 8.12 5.71
CA LYS A 175 8.08 7.88 7.16
C LYS A 175 6.79 8.16 7.95
N GLN A 176 5.96 9.11 7.51
CA GLN A 176 4.67 9.38 8.15
C GLN A 176 3.70 8.19 8.00
N MET A 177 3.82 7.47 6.88
CA MET A 177 3.10 6.24 6.55
C MET A 177 3.81 4.97 7.02
N LYS A 178 4.86 5.10 7.86
CA LYS A 178 5.66 3.96 8.36
C LYS A 178 6.31 3.12 7.24
N MET A 179 6.58 3.78 6.11
CA MET A 179 7.24 3.18 4.95
C MET A 179 8.66 3.72 4.80
N ASP A 180 9.55 2.88 4.28
CA ASP A 180 10.93 3.26 3.93
C ASP A 180 11.53 2.28 2.91
N TRP A 181 12.60 2.71 2.24
CA TRP A 181 13.44 1.83 1.42
C TRP A 181 14.41 1.07 2.32
N VAL A 182 14.23 -0.23 2.41
CA VAL A 182 15.09 -1.10 3.23
C VAL A 182 15.87 -2.06 2.36
N PRO A 183 17.12 -2.41 2.72
CA PRO A 183 17.88 -3.41 1.97
C PRO A 183 17.18 -4.76 2.06
N TYR A 184 16.97 -5.41 0.92
CA TYR A 184 16.56 -6.80 0.90
C TYR A 184 17.77 -7.70 1.18
N ILE A 185 17.52 -8.78 1.93
CA ILE A 185 18.52 -9.77 2.30
C ILE A 185 18.11 -11.11 1.66
N PRO A 186 18.83 -11.57 0.62
CA PRO A 186 18.60 -12.87 0.00
C PRO A 186 18.65 -14.00 1.03
N LEU A 187 17.89 -15.06 0.81
CA LEU A 187 17.67 -16.13 1.78
C LEU A 187 18.99 -16.74 2.29
N GLU A 188 19.94 -17.00 1.39
CA GLU A 188 21.26 -17.54 1.71
C GLU A 188 22.10 -16.62 2.62
N ASN A 189 21.79 -15.32 2.64
CA ASN A 189 22.55 -14.31 3.37
C ASN A 189 21.93 -13.93 4.71
N ARG A 190 20.74 -14.42 5.06
CA ARG A 190 20.02 -14.04 6.30
C ARG A 190 20.72 -14.50 7.59
N GLY A 191 21.63 -15.47 7.50
CA GLY A 191 22.48 -15.88 8.62
C GLY A 191 23.73 -15.01 8.85
N ARG A 192 24.01 -14.04 7.96
CA ARG A 192 25.19 -13.16 8.05
C ARG A 192 24.86 -11.86 8.79
N GLN A 193 25.87 -11.24 9.41
CA GLN A 193 25.72 -9.91 10.01
C GLN A 193 25.29 -8.88 8.95
N VAL A 194 24.07 -8.36 9.09
CA VAL A 194 23.40 -7.46 8.14
C VAL A 194 24.24 -6.23 7.79
N GLU A 195 24.98 -5.68 8.74
CA GLU A 195 25.83 -4.49 8.58
C GLU A 195 26.98 -4.67 7.57
N ARG A 196 27.35 -5.91 7.24
CA ARG A 196 28.45 -6.21 6.31
C ARG A 196 27.97 -6.50 4.89
N LEU A 197 26.66 -6.51 4.65
CA LEU A 197 26.08 -6.79 3.34
C LEU A 197 25.98 -5.50 2.52
N LYS A 198 26.66 -5.48 1.37
CA LYS A 198 26.45 -4.44 0.35
C LYS A 198 25.24 -4.84 -0.51
N SER A 199 24.03 -4.58 -0.02
CA SER A 199 22.81 -4.88 -0.77
C SER A 199 22.68 -3.96 -2.00
N GLN A 200 22.46 -4.57 -3.15
CA GLN A 200 22.08 -3.88 -4.40
C GLN A 200 20.57 -3.80 -4.58
N ILE A 201 19.81 -4.62 -3.84
CA ILE A 201 18.35 -4.68 -3.90
C ILE A 201 17.78 -3.98 -2.66
N TYR A 202 16.91 -3.01 -2.89
CA TYR A 202 16.15 -2.30 -1.86
C TYR A 202 14.67 -2.53 -2.13
N ILE A 203 13.88 -2.74 -1.09
CA ILE A 203 12.44 -2.94 -1.17
C ILE A 203 11.73 -1.82 -0.41
N LEU A 204 10.60 -1.36 -0.93
CA LEU A 204 9.70 -0.52 -0.16
C LEU A 204 8.99 -1.40 0.85
N SER A 205 9.27 -1.15 2.13
CA SER A 205 8.70 -1.91 3.24
C SER A 205 7.78 -1.02 4.07
N CYS A 206 6.73 -1.60 4.64
CA CYS A 206 5.84 -0.95 5.59
C CYS A 206 5.96 -1.64 6.95
N THR A 207 6.39 -0.90 7.97
CA THR A 207 6.56 -1.41 9.35
C THR A 207 5.26 -1.43 10.15
N GLN A 208 4.17 -0.91 9.58
CA GLN A 208 2.87 -0.87 10.20
C GLN A 208 2.27 -2.29 10.28
N ARG A 209 2.17 -2.84 11.50
CA ARG A 209 1.65 -4.19 11.72
C ARG A 209 0.17 -4.28 11.34
N ARG A 210 -0.22 -5.40 10.71
CA ARG A 210 -1.62 -5.70 10.33
C ARG A 210 -2.60 -5.58 11.49
N SER A 211 -2.26 -6.11 12.66
CA SER A 211 -3.12 -6.02 13.85
C SER A 211 -3.31 -4.58 14.33
N ALA A 212 -2.29 -3.73 14.20
CA ALA A 212 -2.38 -2.33 14.60
C ALA A 212 -3.23 -1.49 13.64
N LEU A 213 -3.41 -1.93 12.38
CA LEU A 213 -4.25 -1.26 11.40
C LEU A 213 -5.75 -1.38 11.71
N ARG A 214 -6.18 -2.52 12.27
CA ARG A 214 -7.59 -2.75 12.67
C ARG A 214 -8.09 -1.76 13.73
N HIS A 215 -7.17 -1.13 14.45
CA HIS A 215 -7.45 -0.14 15.48
C HIS A 215 -7.19 1.31 15.02
N LEU A 216 -6.81 1.52 13.76
CA LEU A 216 -6.68 2.87 13.22
C LEU A 216 -8.06 3.46 12.92
N LYS A 217 -8.15 4.79 13.02
CA LYS A 217 -9.32 5.54 12.53
C LYS A 217 -9.48 5.29 11.03
N LEU A 218 -10.73 5.21 10.57
CA LEU A 218 -11.08 4.92 9.18
C LEU A 218 -10.33 5.82 8.19
N ASP A 219 -10.27 7.13 8.43
CA ASP A 219 -9.57 8.08 7.56
C ASP A 219 -8.08 7.75 7.39
N ARG A 220 -7.43 7.26 8.45
CA ARG A 220 -6.03 6.88 8.41
C ARG A 220 -5.84 5.53 7.73
N LEU A 221 -6.77 4.60 7.89
CA LEU A 221 -6.77 3.33 7.16
C LEU A 221 -6.88 3.59 5.65
N LYS A 222 -7.83 4.44 5.25
CA LYS A 222 -8.02 4.86 3.85
C LYS A 222 -6.77 5.48 3.23
N LYS A 223 -5.96 6.21 4.00
CA LYS A 223 -4.65 6.71 3.49
C LYS A 223 -3.72 5.59 3.02
N TYR A 224 -3.76 4.39 3.61
CA TYR A 224 -2.94 3.26 3.16
C TYR A 224 -3.51 2.58 1.91
N GLU A 225 -4.84 2.57 1.75
CA GLU A 225 -5.51 2.03 0.56
C GLU A 225 -5.31 2.96 -0.64
N TYR A 226 -5.26 4.27 -0.42
CA TYR A 226 -5.14 5.29 -1.46
C TYR A 226 -3.71 5.79 -1.70
N CYS A 227 -2.72 5.19 -1.02
CA CYS A 227 -1.34 5.61 -1.21
C CYS A 227 -0.72 4.99 -2.46
N LEU A 228 0.08 5.77 -3.16
CA LEU A 228 0.84 5.37 -4.33
C LEU A 228 2.28 5.88 -4.18
N PRO A 229 3.30 5.07 -4.50
CA PRO A 229 4.67 5.55 -4.49
C PRO A 229 4.78 6.79 -5.37
N TYR A 230 5.28 7.88 -4.79
CA TYR A 230 5.47 9.12 -5.50
C TYR A 230 6.82 9.11 -6.20
N PHE A 231 6.89 9.78 -7.34
CA PHE A 231 8.12 10.05 -8.06
C PHE A 231 8.02 11.46 -8.61
N TYR A 232 9.04 12.26 -8.32
CA TYR A 232 9.20 13.58 -8.90
C TYR A 232 10.42 13.51 -9.81
N GLN A 233 10.21 13.77 -11.10
CA GLN A 233 11.28 13.84 -12.07
C GLN A 233 11.67 15.32 -12.27
N PRO A 234 12.64 15.85 -11.51
CA PRO A 234 12.99 17.27 -11.57
C PRO A 234 13.51 17.72 -12.94
N LEU A 235 14.01 16.80 -13.78
CA LEU A 235 14.53 17.11 -15.12
C LEU A 235 13.42 17.24 -16.18
N GLN A 236 12.19 16.85 -15.86
CA GLN A 236 11.04 17.00 -16.74
C GLN A 236 10.15 18.11 -16.18
N GLU A 237 9.49 18.85 -17.07
CA GLU A 237 8.46 19.76 -16.63
C GLU A 237 7.28 18.94 -16.11
N ASP A 238 6.85 19.22 -14.89
CA ASP A 238 5.68 18.56 -14.30
C ASP A 238 4.41 19.09 -14.98
N GLU A 239 3.50 18.20 -15.39
CA GLU A 239 2.19 18.58 -15.95
C GLU A 239 1.42 19.48 -14.96
N LEU A 240 1.61 19.29 -13.66
CA LEU A 240 1.02 20.15 -12.62
C LEU A 240 1.57 21.59 -12.68
N GLU A 241 2.83 21.78 -13.09
CA GLU A 241 3.43 23.12 -13.25
C GLU A 241 2.94 23.83 -14.53
N GLN A 242 2.30 23.10 -15.43
CA GLN A 242 1.62 23.61 -16.62
C GLN A 242 0.11 23.69 -16.44
N ASN A 243 -0.46 23.19 -15.34
CA ASN A 243 -1.90 23.20 -15.14
C ASN A 243 -2.45 24.62 -15.08
N THR A 244 -3.36 24.94 -15.99
CA THR A 244 -4.03 26.23 -16.14
C THR A 244 -5.45 26.22 -15.60
N VAL A 245 -5.91 25.04 -15.14
CA VAL A 245 -7.24 24.82 -14.59
C VAL A 245 -7.19 25.05 -13.09
N VAL A 246 -8.13 25.86 -12.60
CA VAL A 246 -8.45 25.99 -11.17
C VAL A 246 -9.81 25.39 -10.87
N ASP A 247 -9.85 24.61 -9.81
CA ASP A 247 -11.11 24.17 -9.20
C ASP A 247 -11.75 25.35 -8.46
N ILE A 248 -12.96 25.71 -8.89
CA ILE A 248 -13.77 26.77 -8.32
C ILE A 248 -14.84 26.13 -7.46
N ILE A 249 -14.79 26.43 -6.15
CA ILE A 249 -15.84 26.11 -5.19
C ILE A 249 -16.36 27.43 -4.65
N PHE A 250 -17.34 28.01 -5.34
CA PHE A 250 -17.91 29.30 -5.00
C PHE A 250 -19.02 29.13 -3.94
N PRO A 251 -19.00 29.88 -2.83
CA PRO A 251 -19.88 29.67 -1.68
C PRO A 251 -21.28 30.26 -1.87
N ALA A 252 -21.96 29.90 -2.96
CA ALA A 252 -23.39 30.18 -3.17
C ALA A 252 -24.27 29.15 -2.44
N GLU A 253 -25.59 29.37 -2.43
CA GLU A 253 -26.58 28.40 -1.96
C GLU A 253 -27.48 27.95 -3.12
N PRO A 254 -27.28 26.73 -3.67
CA PRO A 254 -26.22 25.74 -3.37
C PRO A 254 -24.83 26.15 -3.90
N PRO A 255 -23.72 25.57 -3.37
CA PRO A 255 -22.38 25.90 -3.83
C PRO A 255 -22.17 25.56 -5.30
N ILE A 256 -21.51 26.45 -6.03
CA ILE A 256 -21.14 26.22 -7.43
C ILE A 256 -19.77 25.56 -7.44
N VAL A 257 -19.70 24.37 -8.05
CA VAL A 257 -18.46 23.59 -8.21
C VAL A 257 -18.19 23.44 -9.69
N CYS A 258 -17.12 24.06 -10.18
CA CYS A 258 -16.75 24.03 -11.59
C CYS A 258 -15.24 24.17 -11.78
N GLU A 259 -14.75 23.89 -12.99
CA GLU A 259 -13.35 24.03 -13.38
C GLU A 259 -13.22 25.22 -14.32
N TYR A 260 -12.24 26.10 -14.10
CA TYR A 260 -11.97 27.26 -14.96
C TYR A 260 -10.52 27.25 -15.43
N ASP A 261 -10.32 27.25 -16.75
CA ASP A 261 -9.01 27.30 -17.40
C ASP A 261 -8.66 28.73 -17.80
N TRP A 262 -7.67 29.36 -17.15
CA TRP A 262 -7.34 30.76 -17.46
C TRP A 262 -6.60 30.97 -18.80
N GLU A 263 -6.20 29.90 -19.50
CA GLU A 263 -5.63 29.98 -20.85
C GLU A 263 -6.67 29.71 -21.94
N LEU A 264 -7.64 28.83 -21.67
CA LEU A 264 -8.66 28.43 -22.65
C LEU A 264 -10.00 29.15 -22.48
N ASP A 265 -10.38 29.54 -21.26
CA ASP A 265 -11.68 30.12 -20.96
C ASP A 265 -11.63 31.65 -20.88
N GLU A 266 -12.57 32.31 -21.56
CA GLU A 266 -12.81 33.74 -21.36
C GLU A 266 -13.77 33.95 -20.18
N LEU A 267 -13.30 34.66 -19.14
CA LEU A 267 -14.03 34.83 -17.88
C LEU A 267 -15.45 35.41 -18.07
N GLU A 268 -15.63 36.33 -19.01
CA GLU A 268 -16.94 36.93 -19.30
C GLU A 268 -17.89 35.91 -19.89
N GLU A 269 -17.46 35.22 -20.96
CA GLU A 269 -18.27 34.22 -21.66
C GLU A 269 -18.62 33.04 -20.75
N TYR A 270 -17.64 32.57 -19.98
CA TYR A 270 -17.81 31.48 -19.02
C TYR A 270 -18.84 31.83 -17.94
N THR A 271 -18.75 33.03 -17.37
CA THR A 271 -19.71 33.48 -16.34
C THR A 271 -21.11 33.65 -16.93
N ASP A 272 -21.23 34.20 -18.14
CA ASP A 272 -22.52 34.35 -18.83
C ASP A 272 -23.16 33.00 -19.14
N GLU A 273 -22.37 31.98 -19.46
CA GLU A 273 -22.87 30.62 -19.65
C GLU A 273 -23.44 30.02 -18.36
N LEU A 274 -22.76 30.19 -17.22
CA LEU A 274 -23.28 29.76 -15.91
C LEU A 274 -24.62 30.44 -15.56
N ILE A 275 -24.77 31.73 -15.89
CA ILE A 275 -26.02 32.46 -15.70
C ILE A 275 -27.12 31.94 -16.63
N LYS A 276 -26.82 31.71 -17.91
CA LYS A 276 -27.77 31.13 -18.88
C LYS A 276 -28.24 29.75 -18.47
N GLN A 277 -27.38 28.97 -17.81
CA GLN A 277 -27.68 27.65 -17.28
C GLN A 277 -28.37 27.69 -15.91
N GLU A 278 -28.72 28.89 -15.40
CA GLU A 278 -29.34 29.11 -14.09
C GLU A 278 -28.53 28.56 -12.90
N GLN A 279 -27.21 28.38 -13.07
CA GLN A 279 -26.30 27.92 -12.03
C GLN A 279 -25.78 29.07 -11.17
N LEU A 280 -25.62 30.25 -11.76
CA LEU A 280 -25.19 31.48 -11.11
C LEU A 280 -26.28 32.54 -11.29
N SER A 281 -26.60 33.29 -10.23
CA SER A 281 -27.54 34.40 -10.33
C SER A 281 -26.85 35.66 -10.84
N GLU A 282 -27.59 36.51 -11.56
CA GLU A 282 -27.03 37.71 -12.19
C GLU A 282 -26.51 38.74 -11.18
N ASP A 283 -27.08 38.77 -9.97
CA ASP A 283 -26.62 39.60 -8.85
C ASP A 283 -25.28 39.13 -8.24
N GLN A 284 -24.95 37.86 -8.39
CA GLN A 284 -23.68 37.27 -7.91
C GLN A 284 -22.57 37.31 -8.98
N LYS A 285 -22.87 37.80 -10.19
CA LYS A 285 -21.94 37.80 -11.34
C LYS A 285 -20.58 38.41 -11.02
N ASP A 286 -20.56 39.60 -10.43
CA ASP A 286 -19.31 40.32 -10.14
C ASP A 286 -18.52 39.67 -9.00
N GLU A 287 -19.22 39.15 -7.98
CA GLU A 287 -18.60 38.44 -6.85
C GLU A 287 -17.94 37.14 -7.32
N PHE A 288 -18.64 36.36 -8.15
CA PHE A 288 -18.11 35.14 -8.75
C PHE A 288 -16.85 35.43 -9.58
N LYS A 289 -16.87 36.47 -10.42
CA LYS A 289 -15.69 36.83 -11.23
C LYS A 289 -14.48 37.23 -10.39
N GLU A 290 -14.69 37.99 -9.32
CA GLU A 290 -13.58 38.34 -8.41
C GLU A 290 -13.05 37.10 -7.68
N PHE A 291 -13.92 36.18 -7.28
CA PHE A 291 -13.52 34.88 -6.70
C PHE A 291 -12.68 34.06 -7.68
N VAL A 292 -13.12 33.91 -8.94
CA VAL A 292 -12.36 33.21 -9.99
C VAL A 292 -11.02 33.88 -10.21
N LYS A 293 -10.96 35.21 -10.33
CA LYS A 293 -9.69 35.95 -10.46
C LYS A 293 -8.74 35.71 -9.28
N GLU A 294 -9.26 35.63 -8.05
CA GLU A 294 -8.45 35.31 -6.87
C GLU A 294 -7.85 33.90 -6.98
N ARG A 295 -8.67 32.88 -7.29
CA ARG A 295 -8.20 31.50 -7.49
C ARG A 295 -7.18 31.39 -8.62
N VAL A 296 -7.39 32.10 -9.73
CA VAL A 296 -6.42 32.17 -10.84
C VAL A 296 -5.10 32.82 -10.39
N ARG A 297 -5.12 33.87 -9.57
CA ARG A 297 -3.89 34.50 -9.04
C ARG A 297 -3.14 33.53 -8.12
N GLU A 298 -3.86 32.80 -7.27
CA GLU A 298 -3.27 31.78 -6.40
C GLU A 298 -2.64 30.64 -7.22
N GLY A 299 -3.37 30.10 -8.20
CA GLY A 299 -2.87 29.07 -9.11
C GLY A 299 -1.61 29.52 -9.87
N LYS A 300 -1.63 30.72 -10.47
CA LYS A 300 -0.45 31.29 -11.15
C LYS A 300 0.74 31.49 -10.22
N LYS A 301 0.50 31.89 -8.96
CA LYS A 301 1.56 32.03 -7.95
C LYS A 301 2.15 30.66 -7.59
N ALA A 302 1.30 29.66 -7.35
CA ALA A 302 1.74 28.30 -7.05
C ALA A 302 2.57 27.71 -8.21
N ASN A 303 2.13 27.89 -9.46
CA ASN A 303 2.87 27.44 -10.64
C ASN A 303 4.24 28.11 -10.75
N ARG A 304 4.33 29.42 -10.48
CA ARG A 304 5.62 30.13 -10.47
C ARG A 304 6.55 29.59 -9.38
N GLU A 305 6.05 29.43 -8.16
CA GLU A 305 6.83 28.93 -7.03
C GLU A 305 7.32 27.48 -7.28
N ALA A 306 6.48 26.63 -7.88
CA ALA A 306 6.85 25.28 -8.27
C ALA A 306 7.96 25.27 -9.33
N ARG A 307 7.84 26.09 -10.39
CA ARG A 307 8.88 26.23 -11.42
C ARG A 307 10.21 26.75 -10.86
N GLU A 308 10.16 27.72 -9.96
CA GLU A 308 11.35 28.24 -9.27
C GLU A 308 11.99 27.18 -8.36
N ALA A 309 11.18 26.43 -7.62
CA ALA A 309 11.65 25.32 -6.78
C ALA A 309 12.30 24.20 -7.63
N ARG A 310 11.70 23.85 -8.78
CA ARG A 310 12.27 22.90 -9.73
C ARG A 310 13.61 23.37 -10.26
N LYS A 311 13.67 24.61 -10.75
CA LYS A 311 14.91 25.21 -11.28
C LYS A 311 16.02 25.18 -10.23
N LYS A 312 15.70 25.59 -9.00
CA LYS A 312 16.65 25.53 -7.89
C LYS A 312 17.08 24.10 -7.57
N ALA A 313 16.16 23.14 -7.57
CA ALA A 313 16.47 21.73 -7.35
C ALA A 313 17.42 21.16 -8.41
N ILE A 314 17.28 21.58 -9.68
CA ILE A 314 18.20 21.19 -10.76
C ILE A 314 19.58 21.86 -10.58
N GLU A 315 19.61 23.14 -10.20
CA GLU A 315 20.86 23.89 -9.96
C GLU A 315 21.66 23.33 -8.78
N ASP A 316 20.99 22.96 -7.68
CA ASP A 316 21.60 22.38 -6.48
C ASP A 316 21.98 20.88 -6.66
N MET A 317 21.55 20.24 -7.76
CA MET A 317 21.77 18.82 -8.01
C MET A 317 23.18 18.54 -8.54
N SER A 318 23.83 17.50 -7.98
CA SER A 318 25.10 17.01 -8.49
C SER A 318 24.94 16.34 -9.87
N GLU A 319 26.02 16.33 -10.65
CA GLU A 319 26.03 15.68 -11.97
C GLU A 319 25.73 14.17 -11.88
N GLU A 320 26.16 13.51 -10.81
CA GLU A 320 25.83 12.10 -10.57
C GLU A 320 24.33 11.88 -10.34
N ALA A 321 23.66 12.82 -9.66
CA ALA A 321 22.23 12.74 -9.42
C ALA A 321 21.43 13.07 -10.69
N LYS A 322 21.86 14.06 -11.49
CA LYS A 322 21.26 14.33 -12.81
C LYS A 322 21.35 13.09 -13.71
N ALA A 323 22.55 12.52 -13.81
CA ALA A 323 22.77 11.28 -14.56
C ALA A 323 21.93 10.12 -14.02
N ALA A 324 21.71 10.04 -12.70
CA ALA A 324 20.84 9.04 -12.11
C ALA A 324 19.38 9.18 -12.57
N PHE A 325 18.86 10.40 -12.60
CA PHE A 325 17.50 10.69 -13.06
C PHE A 325 17.31 10.45 -14.57
N GLU A 326 18.30 10.80 -15.39
CA GLU A 326 18.26 10.57 -16.85
C GLU A 326 18.32 9.08 -17.21
N ASN A 327 19.14 8.31 -16.49
CA ASN A 327 19.36 6.89 -16.78
C ASN A 327 18.42 5.97 -16.00
N MET A 328 17.49 6.52 -15.21
CA MET A 328 16.56 5.74 -14.42
C MET A 328 15.68 4.88 -15.33
N ARG A 329 15.60 3.57 -15.05
CA ARG A 329 14.76 2.63 -15.80
C ARG A 329 13.75 1.97 -14.91
N PHE A 330 12.56 1.79 -15.45
CA PHE A 330 11.40 1.21 -14.77
C PHE A 330 11.00 -0.08 -15.48
N TYR A 331 10.93 -1.17 -14.73
CA TYR A 331 10.48 -2.47 -15.20
C TYR A 331 9.29 -2.92 -14.38
N LYS A 332 8.32 -3.57 -15.02
CA LYS A 332 7.13 -4.09 -14.36
C LYS A 332 7.05 -5.59 -14.51
N PHE A 333 7.07 -6.33 -13.41
CA PHE A 333 7.04 -7.78 -13.42
C PHE A 333 5.63 -8.27 -13.12
N TYR A 334 5.05 -8.98 -14.08
CA TYR A 334 3.89 -9.83 -13.84
C TYR A 334 4.38 -11.22 -13.42
N PRO A 335 3.57 -11.96 -12.66
CA PRO A 335 3.87 -13.36 -12.44
C PRO A 335 3.87 -14.13 -13.77
N VAL A 336 4.73 -15.13 -13.87
CA VAL A 336 4.76 -16.07 -14.98
C VAL A 336 3.53 -16.97 -14.88
N GLN A 337 2.77 -17.08 -15.98
CA GLN A 337 1.57 -17.90 -16.02
C GLN A 337 1.90 -19.38 -15.73
N LYS A 338 1.22 -19.94 -14.72
CA LYS A 338 1.18 -21.39 -14.48
C LYS A 338 -0.24 -21.93 -14.66
N SER A 339 -0.37 -23.24 -14.76
CA SER A 339 -1.67 -23.93 -14.89
C SER A 339 -2.52 -23.89 -13.61
N ASP A 340 -1.88 -23.72 -12.45
CA ASP A 340 -2.50 -23.67 -11.13
C ASP A 340 -2.81 -22.24 -10.64
N THR A 341 -2.44 -21.23 -11.43
CA THR A 341 -2.73 -19.81 -11.16
C THR A 341 -3.81 -19.28 -12.09
N PRO A 342 -4.63 -18.28 -11.66
CA PRO A 342 -5.59 -17.61 -12.54
C PRO A 342 -4.94 -17.09 -13.82
N LEU A 343 -5.71 -17.01 -14.90
CA LEU A 343 -5.23 -16.47 -16.16
C LEU A 343 -4.97 -14.97 -16.00
N ILE A 344 -3.73 -14.56 -16.25
CA ILE A 344 -3.36 -13.15 -16.31
C ILE A 344 -3.86 -12.61 -17.64
N GLY A 345 -4.78 -11.65 -17.58
CA GLY A 345 -5.38 -11.02 -18.74
C GLY A 345 -4.47 -9.98 -19.38
N SER A 346 -5.00 -8.78 -19.63
CA SER A 346 -4.21 -7.71 -20.25
C SER A 346 -3.11 -7.23 -19.32
N LYS A 347 -1.88 -7.20 -19.85
CA LYS A 347 -0.72 -6.56 -19.21
C LYS A 347 -0.66 -5.10 -19.66
N SER A 348 -0.43 -4.20 -18.71
CA SER A 348 -0.21 -2.77 -18.96
C SER A 348 1.19 -2.35 -18.55
N LEU A 349 1.78 -1.41 -19.31
CA LEU A 349 3.00 -0.70 -18.91
C LEU A 349 2.73 0.39 -17.87
N PHE A 350 1.49 0.83 -17.71
CA PHE A 350 1.16 1.88 -16.74
C PHE A 350 1.51 1.43 -15.32
N LEU A 351 2.19 2.29 -14.56
CA LEU A 351 2.62 2.02 -13.18
C LEU A 351 1.68 2.73 -12.20
N ASN A 352 1.71 4.05 -12.22
CA ASN A 352 0.80 4.94 -11.52
C ASN A 352 0.94 6.36 -12.12
N ARG A 353 0.16 7.31 -11.61
CA ARG A 353 0.17 8.69 -12.13
C ARG A 353 1.51 9.42 -12.01
N TYR A 354 2.35 9.07 -11.03
CA TYR A 354 3.64 9.73 -10.77
C TYR A 354 4.80 9.11 -11.54
N TYR A 355 4.79 7.79 -11.71
CA TYR A 355 5.80 7.06 -12.47
C TYR A 355 5.45 6.95 -13.96
N GLY A 356 4.19 7.21 -14.35
CA GLY A 356 3.71 7.06 -15.71
C GLY A 356 3.75 5.60 -16.17
N LYS A 357 4.59 5.30 -17.18
CA LYS A 357 4.73 3.97 -17.77
C LYS A 357 6.10 3.37 -17.49
N ALA A 358 6.13 2.07 -17.26
CA ALA A 358 7.33 1.28 -17.31
C ALA A 358 7.95 1.34 -18.71
N HIS A 359 9.27 1.20 -18.76
CA HIS A 359 9.97 1.05 -20.02
C HIS A 359 9.67 -0.31 -20.68
N GLU A 360 9.40 -1.30 -19.84
CA GLU A 360 9.10 -2.66 -20.27
C GLU A 360 8.35 -3.40 -19.16
N TYR A 361 7.51 -4.36 -19.55
CA TYR A 361 6.98 -5.36 -18.63
C TYR A 361 7.60 -6.73 -18.92
N LEU A 362 7.75 -7.54 -17.88
CA LEU A 362 8.34 -8.89 -17.89
C LEU A 362 7.36 -9.90 -17.30
#